data_AF-A0A2V9BT04-F1
#
_entry.id   AF-A0A2V9BT04-F1
#
_cell.length_a   1.000
_cell.length_b   1.000
_cell.length_c   1.000
_cell.angle_alpha   90.00
_cell.angle_beta   90.00
_cell.angle_gamma   90.00
#
_symmetry.space_group_name_H-M   'P 1'
#
loop_
_entity.id
_entity.type
_entity.pdbx_description
1 polymer ?
#
loop_
_entity_poly.entity_id
_entity_poly.type
_entity_poly.pdbx_seq_one_letter_code
_entity_poly.pdbx_strand_id
1 'polypeptide(L)'
;MRCRVKQISIPYVRATRQLSQPPEITAGIPSLSALLGQKTNIAFDAKQFFALAHYSPITAEAEKNIKIIAQQNSPNDKEAFYARFIGIGLVAYQHDITWYTIYGSQLAALAELNSRGLIPIADLKKHYDKAVAAYPNTYSSYSFQQWLDFMKARLVIATYPTQMVELSFGGKDFLKYLAHTGRDISVKLN
;
A
#
# COMPACT_ATOMS: atom_id res chain seq x y z
N MET A 1 -27.02 -69.68 3.11
CA MET A 1 -26.49 -68.49 3.81
C MET A 1 -26.02 -67.46 2.76
N ARG A 2 -26.69 -66.31 2.65
CA ARG A 2 -26.31 -65.23 1.71
C ARG A 2 -25.53 -64.16 2.48
N CYS A 3 -24.27 -63.94 2.10
CA CYS A 3 -23.42 -62.89 2.67
C CYS A 3 -23.68 -61.56 1.95
N ARG A 4 -24.17 -60.52 2.66
CA ARG A 4 -24.29 -59.14 2.16
C ARG A 4 -22.99 -58.39 2.45
N VAL A 5 -22.32 -57.90 1.41
CA VAL A 5 -21.21 -56.95 1.53
C VAL A 5 -21.79 -55.54 1.61
N LYS A 6 -21.54 -54.82 2.72
CA LYS A 6 -21.86 -53.39 2.86
C LYS A 6 -20.71 -52.57 2.23
N GLN A 7 -21.01 -51.77 1.21
CA GLN A 7 -20.11 -50.74 0.70
C GLN A 7 -20.06 -49.57 1.70
N ILE A 8 -18.86 -49.22 2.15
CA ILE A 8 -18.59 -48.03 2.95
C ILE A 8 -18.09 -46.94 1.98
N SER A 9 -18.86 -45.87 1.86
CA SER A 9 -18.51 -44.68 1.07
C SER A 9 -17.58 -43.79 1.89
N ILE A 10 -16.35 -43.58 1.43
CA ILE A 10 -15.41 -42.63 2.06
C ILE A 10 -15.56 -41.27 1.34
N PRO A 11 -15.83 -40.16 2.05
CA PRO A 11 -15.90 -38.84 1.43
C PRO A 11 -14.49 -38.34 1.04
N TYR A 12 -14.36 -37.89 -0.21
CA TYR A 12 -13.16 -37.26 -0.75
C TYR A 12 -13.02 -35.83 -0.20
N VAL A 13 -12.09 -35.63 0.73
CA VAL A 13 -11.71 -34.30 1.21
C VAL A 13 -10.76 -33.67 0.19
N ARG A 14 -11.21 -32.61 -0.48
CA ARG A 14 -10.42 -31.84 -1.44
C ARG A 14 -9.40 -31.00 -0.68
N ALA A 15 -8.15 -31.46 -0.62
CA ALA A 15 -7.04 -30.68 -0.06
C ALA A 15 -6.77 -29.45 -0.94
N THR A 16 -6.98 -28.26 -0.39
CA THR A 16 -6.49 -27.00 -0.96
C THR A 16 -4.95 -27.07 -0.96
N ARG A 17 -4.34 -27.13 -2.15
CA ARG A 17 -2.88 -26.98 -2.29
C ARG A 17 -2.51 -25.57 -1.82
N GLN A 18 -1.96 -25.49 -0.62
CA GLN A 18 -1.15 -24.35 -0.21
C GLN A 18 0.10 -24.37 -1.12
N LEU A 19 0.22 -23.38 -1.99
CA LEU A 19 1.44 -23.18 -2.76
C LEU A 19 2.54 -22.83 -1.76
N SER A 20 3.50 -23.73 -1.59
CA SER A 20 4.71 -23.51 -0.80
C SER A 20 5.48 -22.34 -1.41
N GLN A 21 5.73 -21.30 -0.60
CA GLN A 21 6.55 -20.16 -1.02
C GLN A 21 8.00 -20.63 -1.22
N PRO A 22 8.64 -20.33 -2.36
CA PRO A 22 10.07 -20.50 -2.51
C PRO A 22 10.82 -19.61 -1.50
N PRO A 23 12.03 -19.99 -1.07
CA PRO A 23 12.80 -19.24 -0.08
C PRO A 23 13.07 -17.80 -0.55
N GLU A 24 12.72 -16.81 0.28
CA GLU A 24 13.04 -15.39 0.10
C GLU A 24 14.56 -15.21 0.14
N ILE A 25 15.22 -15.27 -1.02
CA ILE A 25 16.59 -14.79 -1.18
C ILE A 25 16.58 -13.70 -2.24
N THR A 26 15.99 -12.56 -1.91
CA THR A 26 16.26 -11.30 -2.63
C THR A 26 17.15 -10.47 -1.73
N ALA A 27 18.40 -10.28 -2.13
CA ALA A 27 19.32 -9.38 -1.44
C ALA A 27 18.70 -7.97 -1.32
N GLY A 28 18.54 -7.49 -0.08
CA GLY A 28 18.50 -6.05 0.20
C GLY A 28 17.62 -5.57 1.34
N ILE A 29 16.33 -5.90 1.36
CA ILE A 29 15.37 -5.27 2.29
C ILE A 29 14.29 -6.29 2.73
N PRO A 30 14.09 -6.53 4.03
CA PRO A 30 13.02 -7.40 4.50
C PRO A 30 11.64 -6.81 4.15
N SER A 31 10.70 -7.67 3.75
CA SER A 31 9.32 -7.24 3.51
C SER A 31 8.67 -6.72 4.80
N LEU A 32 7.68 -5.82 4.66
CA LEU A 32 6.93 -5.32 5.83
C LEU A 32 6.25 -6.46 6.60
N SER A 33 5.73 -7.45 5.87
CA SER A 33 5.14 -8.66 6.48
C SER A 33 6.17 -9.45 7.28
N ALA A 34 7.40 -9.60 6.78
CA ALA A 34 8.49 -10.25 7.52
C ALA A 34 8.86 -9.47 8.78
N LEU A 35 8.97 -8.13 8.70
CA LEU A 35 9.24 -7.27 9.86
C LEU A 35 8.15 -7.36 10.94
N LEU A 36 6.89 -7.57 10.53
CA LEU A 36 5.74 -7.65 11.44
C LEU A 36 5.37 -9.08 11.84
N GLY A 37 6.10 -10.10 11.37
CA GLY A 37 5.76 -11.51 11.61
C GLY A 37 4.38 -11.92 11.06
N GLN A 38 3.87 -11.20 10.05
CA GLN A 38 2.54 -11.44 9.48
C GLN A 38 2.62 -12.41 8.30
N LYS A 39 1.76 -13.43 8.30
CA LYS A 39 1.60 -14.29 7.13
C LYS A 39 0.92 -13.53 6.01
N THR A 40 1.54 -13.50 4.83
CA THR A 40 0.96 -12.93 3.62
C THR A 40 -0.26 -13.74 3.19
N ASN A 41 -1.44 -13.11 3.14
CA ASN A 41 -2.63 -13.69 2.54
C ASN A 41 -2.87 -13.03 1.17
N ILE A 42 -2.56 -13.74 0.09
CA ILE A 42 -2.68 -13.22 -1.28
C ILE A 42 -3.90 -13.87 -1.93
N ALA A 43 -4.97 -13.09 -2.07
CA ALA A 43 -6.16 -13.46 -2.84
C ALA A 43 -6.18 -12.65 -4.15
N PHE A 44 -5.47 -13.12 -5.17
CA PHE A 44 -5.40 -12.49 -6.48
C PHE A 44 -5.74 -13.49 -7.59
N ASP A 45 -6.82 -13.23 -8.34
CA ASP A 45 -7.16 -14.02 -9.54
C ASP A 45 -6.54 -13.37 -10.77
N ALA A 46 -5.35 -13.86 -11.15
CA ALA A 46 -4.64 -13.36 -12.32
C ALA A 46 -5.44 -13.52 -13.62
N LYS A 47 -6.22 -14.59 -13.78
CA LYS A 47 -6.98 -14.83 -15.01
C LYS A 47 -8.08 -13.81 -15.17
N GLN A 48 -8.85 -13.59 -14.11
CA GLN A 48 -9.91 -12.59 -14.12
C GLN A 48 -9.34 -11.19 -14.33
N PHE A 49 -8.24 -10.85 -13.65
CA PHE A 49 -7.58 -9.56 -13.81
C PHE A 49 -7.17 -9.31 -15.27
N PHE A 50 -6.43 -10.23 -15.88
CA PHE A 50 -5.98 -10.06 -17.27
C PHE A 50 -7.10 -10.15 -18.29
N ALA A 51 -8.24 -10.78 -17.98
CA ALA A 51 -9.42 -10.78 -18.84
C ALA A 51 -10.14 -9.42 -18.86
N LEU A 52 -10.07 -8.66 -17.77
CA LEU A 52 -10.74 -7.36 -17.60
C LEU A 52 -9.80 -6.16 -17.80
N ALA A 53 -8.49 -6.40 -17.88
CA ALA A 53 -7.49 -5.35 -18.01
C ALA A 53 -7.66 -4.57 -19.33
N HIS A 54 -7.43 -3.27 -19.27
CA HIS A 54 -7.38 -2.43 -20.46
C HIS A 54 -6.06 -2.66 -21.19
N TYR A 55 -6.14 -3.20 -22.41
CA TYR A 55 -4.99 -3.33 -23.30
C TYR A 55 -5.02 -2.25 -24.37
N SER A 56 -3.86 -1.65 -24.60
CA SER A 56 -3.62 -0.69 -25.65
C SER A 56 -2.28 -0.97 -26.34
N PRO A 57 -2.02 -0.42 -27.53
CA PRO A 57 -0.68 -0.48 -28.13
C PRO A 57 0.42 0.05 -27.20
N ILE A 58 0.12 1.05 -26.37
CA ILE A 58 1.05 1.60 -25.37
C ILE A 58 1.37 0.55 -24.29
N THR A 59 0.38 -0.25 -23.88
CA THR A 59 0.61 -1.37 -22.96
C THR A 59 1.59 -2.38 -23.56
N ALA A 60 1.38 -2.76 -24.84
CA ALA A 60 2.25 -3.72 -25.52
C ALA A 60 3.68 -3.18 -25.72
N GLU A 61 3.83 -1.89 -26.02
CA GLU A 61 5.12 -1.23 -26.14
C GLU A 61 5.86 -1.18 -24.79
N ALA A 62 5.15 -0.80 -23.71
CA ALA A 62 5.72 -0.80 -22.37
C ALA A 62 6.20 -2.21 -21.96
N GLU A 63 5.41 -3.25 -22.20
CA GLU A 63 5.81 -4.63 -21.95
C GLU A 63 7.06 -5.03 -22.73
N LYS A 64 7.13 -4.67 -24.03
CA LYS A 64 8.29 -4.95 -24.87
C LYS A 64 9.55 -4.28 -24.30
N ASN A 65 9.44 -3.01 -23.91
CA ASN A 65 10.55 -2.25 -23.35
C ASN A 65 11.03 -2.83 -22.01
N ILE A 66 10.10 -3.19 -21.12
CA ILE A 66 10.42 -3.84 -19.85
C ILE A 66 11.15 -5.18 -20.07
N LYS A 67 10.71 -6.00 -21.02
CA LYS A 67 11.36 -7.26 -21.38
C LYS A 67 12.79 -7.05 -21.89
N ILE A 68 13.01 -6.02 -22.71
CA ILE A 68 14.36 -5.65 -23.20
C ILE A 68 15.25 -5.22 -22.04
N ILE A 69 14.76 -4.34 -21.15
CA ILE A 69 15.52 -3.86 -19.99
C ILE A 69 15.87 -5.01 -19.06
N ALA A 70 14.94 -5.93 -18.79
CA ALA A 70 15.19 -7.11 -17.96
C ALA A 70 16.25 -8.03 -18.58
N GLN A 71 16.21 -8.25 -19.90
CA GLN A 71 17.24 -9.02 -20.60
C GLN A 71 18.63 -8.38 -20.49
N GLN A 72 18.73 -7.05 -20.49
CA GLN A 72 19.99 -6.32 -20.39
C GLN A 72 20.55 -6.31 -18.97
N ASN A 73 19.70 -6.13 -17.96
CA ASN A 73 20.13 -5.88 -16.58
C ASN A 73 20.12 -7.12 -15.70
N SER A 74 19.28 -8.12 -16.01
CA SER A 74 19.11 -9.32 -15.19
C SER A 74 18.77 -10.54 -16.07
N PRO A 75 19.64 -10.90 -17.05
CA PRO A 75 19.35 -11.97 -18.01
C PRO A 75 19.07 -13.33 -17.37
N ASN A 76 19.70 -13.61 -16.23
CA ASN A 76 19.60 -14.88 -15.51
C ASN A 76 18.52 -14.88 -14.41
N ASP A 77 17.93 -13.73 -14.09
CA ASP A 77 16.93 -13.58 -13.02
C ASP A 77 15.92 -12.48 -13.35
N LYS A 78 15.18 -12.70 -14.44
CA LYS A 78 14.17 -11.74 -14.91
C LYS A 78 12.97 -11.66 -13.97
N GLU A 79 12.65 -12.74 -13.26
CA GLU A 79 11.53 -12.78 -12.33
C GLU A 79 11.75 -11.85 -11.15
N ALA A 80 12.94 -11.90 -10.51
CA ALA A 80 13.26 -10.95 -9.44
C ALA A 80 13.32 -9.51 -9.95
N PHE A 81 13.82 -9.30 -11.18
CA PHE A 81 13.80 -7.99 -11.81
C PHE A 81 12.36 -7.46 -11.97
N TYR A 82 11.45 -8.25 -12.54
CA TYR A 82 10.05 -7.84 -12.74
C TYR A 82 9.35 -7.58 -11.41
N ALA A 83 9.54 -8.46 -10.41
CA ALA A 83 8.95 -8.28 -9.09
C ALA A 83 9.42 -6.97 -8.43
N ARG A 84 10.73 -6.66 -8.52
CA ARG A 84 11.28 -5.41 -8.00
C ARG A 84 10.78 -4.19 -8.77
N PHE A 85 10.78 -4.25 -10.10
CA PHE A 85 10.34 -3.16 -10.96
C PHE A 85 8.87 -2.80 -10.68
N ILE A 86 7.98 -3.81 -10.67
CA ILE A 86 6.56 -3.63 -10.38
C ILE A 86 6.34 -3.17 -8.94
N GLY A 87 7.05 -3.75 -7.96
CA GLY A 87 6.92 -3.38 -6.56
C GLY A 87 7.31 -1.92 -6.29
N ILE A 88 8.45 -1.47 -6.79
CA ILE A 88 8.90 -0.08 -6.66
C ILE A 88 7.92 0.87 -7.37
N GLY A 89 7.54 0.56 -8.61
CA GLY A 89 6.61 1.38 -9.39
C GLY A 89 5.24 1.53 -8.73
N LEU A 90 4.70 0.45 -8.16
CA LEU A 90 3.41 0.47 -7.47
C LEU A 90 3.44 1.34 -6.21
N VAL A 91 4.49 1.23 -5.40
CA VAL A 91 4.65 2.05 -4.19
C VAL A 91 4.81 3.52 -4.55
N ALA A 92 5.64 3.84 -5.55
CA ALA A 92 5.81 5.21 -6.04
C ALA A 92 4.48 5.79 -6.56
N TYR A 93 3.73 5.03 -7.35
CA TYR A 93 2.41 5.45 -7.85
C TYR A 93 1.43 5.73 -6.70
N GLN A 94 1.37 4.87 -5.69
CA GLN A 94 0.53 5.09 -4.52
C GLN A 94 0.90 6.38 -3.79
N HIS A 95 2.20 6.67 -3.64
CA HIS A 95 2.68 7.91 -3.04
C HIS A 95 2.37 9.13 -3.91
N ASP A 96 2.43 9.02 -5.22
CA ASP A 96 2.05 10.10 -6.14
C ASP A 96 0.57 10.44 -6.04
N ILE A 97 -0.30 9.44 -6.01
CA ILE A 97 -1.74 9.64 -5.80
C ILE A 97 -2.02 10.24 -4.41
N THR A 98 -1.32 9.77 -3.38
CA THR A 98 -1.43 10.33 -2.02
C THR A 98 -0.98 11.79 -2.03
N TRP A 99 0.18 12.10 -2.62
CA TRP A 99 0.66 13.46 -2.78
C TRP A 99 -0.34 14.33 -3.52
N TYR A 100 -0.93 13.89 -4.63
CA TYR A 100 -1.87 14.70 -5.40
C TYR A 100 -3.13 15.03 -4.58
N THR A 101 -3.63 14.06 -3.81
CA THR A 101 -4.94 14.16 -3.14
C THR A 101 -4.91 14.64 -1.68
N ILE A 102 -3.76 14.60 -1.00
CA ILE A 102 -3.64 15.04 0.40
C ILE A 102 -3.69 16.57 0.51
N TYR A 103 -4.33 17.11 1.53
CA TYR A 103 -4.36 18.54 1.82
C TYR A 103 -3.09 19.02 2.54
N GLY A 104 -2.75 20.31 2.40
CA GLY A 104 -1.61 20.93 3.09
C GLY A 104 -1.67 20.79 4.62
N SER A 105 -2.86 20.87 5.21
CA SER A 105 -3.09 20.67 6.65
C SER A 105 -2.78 19.26 7.12
N GLN A 106 -3.05 18.25 6.29
CA GLN A 106 -2.69 16.85 6.56
C GLN A 106 -1.18 16.66 6.47
N LEU A 107 -0.50 17.32 5.51
CA LEU A 107 0.96 17.31 5.43
C LEU A 107 1.62 17.98 6.64
N ALA A 108 1.10 19.12 7.09
CA ALA A 108 1.59 19.78 8.30
C ALA A 108 1.43 18.88 9.54
N ALA A 109 0.30 18.18 9.63
CA ALA A 109 0.06 17.21 10.68
C ALA A 109 1.03 16.01 10.62
N LEU A 110 1.30 15.46 9.43
CA LEU A 110 2.30 14.41 9.25
C LEU A 110 3.71 14.87 9.63
N ALA A 111 4.06 16.13 9.35
CA ALA A 111 5.34 16.71 9.73
C ALA A 111 5.48 16.83 11.25
N GLU A 112 4.41 17.24 11.95
CA GLU A 112 4.39 17.23 13.41
C GLU A 112 4.55 15.81 13.96
N LEU A 113 3.80 14.84 13.44
CA LEU A 113 3.93 13.43 13.84
C LEU A 113 5.35 12.88 13.59
N ASN A 114 6.00 13.29 12.51
CA ASN A 114 7.40 12.92 12.25
C ASN A 114 8.37 13.46 13.31
N SER A 115 8.07 14.63 13.89
CA SER A 115 8.90 15.28 14.90
C SER A 115 8.61 14.82 16.34
N ARG A 116 7.34 14.67 16.70
CA ARG A 116 6.90 14.37 18.08
C ARG A 116 6.65 12.87 18.31
N GLY A 117 6.43 12.10 17.25
CA GLY A 117 6.02 10.70 17.35
C GLY A 117 4.54 10.57 17.74
N LEU A 118 4.26 9.80 18.78
CA LEU A 118 2.92 9.48 19.25
C LEU A 118 2.30 10.67 19.99
N ILE A 119 1.16 11.20 19.51
CA ILE A 119 0.45 12.32 20.12
C ILE A 119 -1.06 12.05 20.25
N PRO A 120 -1.81 12.79 21.09
CA PRO A 120 -3.27 12.70 21.12
C PRO A 120 -3.92 13.18 19.81
N ILE A 121 -5.01 12.54 19.39
CA ILE A 121 -5.81 12.98 18.22
C ILE A 121 -6.30 14.44 18.39
N ALA A 122 -6.58 14.86 19.63
CA ALA A 122 -6.96 16.22 19.94
C ALA A 122 -5.88 17.25 19.58
N ASP A 123 -4.59 16.89 19.70
CA ASP A 123 -3.49 17.75 19.26
C ASP A 123 -3.46 17.83 17.72
N LEU A 124 -3.67 16.70 17.04
CA LEU A 124 -3.71 16.64 15.58
C LEU A 124 -4.84 17.53 15.00
N LYS A 125 -5.98 17.60 15.69
CA LYS A 125 -7.14 18.42 15.29
C LYS A 125 -6.81 19.91 15.16
N LYS A 126 -5.78 20.40 15.84
CA LYS A 126 -5.33 21.80 15.73
C LYS A 126 -4.95 22.18 14.29
N HIS A 127 -4.39 21.24 13.51
CA HIS A 127 -4.09 21.47 12.08
C HIS A 127 -5.35 21.60 11.23
N TYR A 128 -6.35 20.76 11.49
CA TYR A 128 -7.64 20.84 10.84
C TYR A 128 -8.33 22.17 11.17
N ASP A 129 -8.39 22.57 12.43
CA ASP A 129 -9.06 23.81 12.86
C ASP A 129 -8.39 25.05 12.24
N LYS A 130 -7.06 25.06 12.14
CA LYS A 130 -6.31 26.11 11.42
C LYS A 130 -6.67 26.15 9.93
N ALA A 131 -6.87 24.99 9.31
CA ALA A 131 -7.24 24.89 7.90
C ALA A 131 -8.68 25.37 7.64
N VAL A 132 -9.62 25.02 8.53
CA VAL A 132 -11.01 25.52 8.48
C VAL A 132 -11.03 27.04 8.55
N ALA A 133 -10.25 27.63 9.46
CA ALA A 133 -10.16 29.09 9.60
C ALA A 133 -9.57 29.77 8.34
N ALA A 134 -8.58 29.14 7.71
CA ALA A 134 -7.93 29.71 6.52
C ALA A 134 -8.69 29.45 5.21
N TYR A 135 -9.44 28.34 5.11
CA TYR A 135 -10.09 27.88 3.89
C TYR A 135 -11.55 27.42 4.15
N PRO A 136 -12.42 28.28 4.69
CA PRO A 136 -13.74 27.87 5.19
C PRO A 136 -14.63 27.24 4.11
N ASN A 137 -14.52 27.67 2.85
CA ASN A 137 -15.30 27.10 1.74
C ASN A 137 -14.92 25.64 1.46
N THR A 138 -13.61 25.32 1.44
CA THR A 138 -13.10 23.96 1.23
C THR A 138 -13.58 23.02 2.33
N TYR A 139 -13.63 23.51 3.57
CA TYR A 139 -13.99 22.71 4.75
C TYR A 139 -15.47 22.75 5.12
N SER A 140 -16.31 23.49 4.38
CA SER A 140 -17.74 23.65 4.68
C SER A 140 -18.51 22.32 4.77
N SER A 141 -18.10 21.33 3.97
CA SER A 141 -18.67 19.98 3.94
C SER A 141 -17.66 18.87 4.27
N TYR A 142 -16.44 19.23 4.67
CA TYR A 142 -15.35 18.30 4.94
C TYR A 142 -14.98 18.33 6.42
N SER A 143 -15.62 17.43 7.18
CA SER A 143 -15.46 17.29 8.63
C SER A 143 -14.08 16.77 9.03
N PHE A 144 -13.72 16.99 10.30
CA PHE A 144 -12.49 16.43 10.88
C PHE A 144 -12.43 14.89 10.78
N GLN A 145 -13.58 14.21 10.89
CA GLN A 145 -13.63 12.76 10.75
C GLN A 145 -13.26 12.33 9.33
N GLN A 146 -13.79 12.99 8.29
CA GLN A 146 -13.42 12.72 6.89
C GLN A 146 -11.94 13.04 6.63
N TRP A 147 -11.42 14.11 7.23
CA TRP A 147 -10.00 14.48 7.20
C TRP A 147 -9.11 13.39 7.79
N LEU A 148 -9.49 12.82 8.92
CA LEU A 148 -8.75 11.76 9.60
C LEU A 148 -8.90 10.41 8.87
N ASP A 149 -10.10 10.11 8.39
CA ASP A 149 -10.39 8.89 7.62
C ASP A 149 -9.63 8.85 6.31
N PHE A 150 -9.44 9.99 5.65
CA PHE A 150 -8.56 10.07 4.49
C PHE A 150 -7.13 9.64 4.84
N MET A 151 -6.56 10.17 5.93
CA MET A 151 -5.18 9.84 6.33
C MET A 151 -5.04 8.35 6.71
N LYS A 152 -6.06 7.75 7.34
CA LYS A 152 -6.12 6.32 7.61
C LYS A 152 -6.26 5.49 6.33
N ALA A 153 -7.13 5.91 5.41
CA ALA A 153 -7.35 5.21 4.14
C ALA A 153 -6.13 5.25 3.22
N ARG A 154 -5.33 6.33 3.30
CA ARG A 154 -4.01 6.42 2.65
C ARG A 154 -2.90 5.69 3.40
N LEU A 155 -3.20 5.07 4.53
CA LEU A 155 -2.27 4.35 5.38
C LEU A 155 -1.07 5.20 5.80
N VAL A 156 -1.22 6.52 5.96
CA VAL A 156 -0.13 7.43 6.37
C VAL A 156 -0.06 7.65 7.88
N ILE A 157 -1.08 7.22 8.62
CA ILE A 157 -1.11 7.24 10.09
C ILE A 157 -1.62 5.91 10.65
N ALA A 158 -1.27 5.65 11.90
CA ALA A 158 -1.86 4.61 12.73
C ALA A 158 -2.57 5.25 13.93
N THR A 159 -3.78 4.78 14.23
CA THR A 159 -4.58 5.27 15.36
C THR A 159 -4.81 4.14 16.37
N TYR A 160 -4.84 4.49 17.65
CA TYR A 160 -5.02 3.54 18.75
C TYR A 160 -6.34 3.75 19.49
N PRO A 161 -6.86 2.72 20.19
CA PRO A 161 -8.08 2.85 21.00
C PRO A 161 -8.02 3.96 22.05
N THR A 162 -6.81 4.30 22.52
CA THR A 162 -6.53 5.35 23.50
C THR A 162 -6.60 6.78 22.94
N GLN A 163 -7.15 6.99 21.74
CA GLN A 163 -7.21 8.29 21.05
C GLN A 163 -5.81 8.89 20.78
N MET A 164 -4.82 8.02 20.59
CA MET A 164 -3.46 8.40 20.20
C MET A 164 -3.25 8.11 18.71
N VAL A 165 -2.31 8.83 18.10
CA VAL A 165 -1.97 8.73 16.68
C VAL A 165 -0.47 8.88 16.48
N GLU A 166 0.09 8.08 15.58
CA GLU A 166 1.47 8.19 15.11
C GLU A 166 1.56 8.02 13.59
N LEU A 167 2.74 8.28 13.01
CA LEU A 167 3.03 7.87 11.64
C LEU A 167 3.08 6.35 11.53
N SER A 168 2.32 5.81 10.59
CA SER A 168 2.47 4.42 10.17
C SER A 168 3.80 4.21 9.42
N PHE A 169 4.13 2.96 9.11
CA PHE A 169 5.24 2.65 8.20
C PHE A 169 5.03 3.30 6.82
N GLY A 170 3.80 3.27 6.29
CA GLY A 170 3.45 3.91 5.02
C GLY A 170 3.60 5.44 5.06
N GLY A 171 3.29 6.08 6.18
CA GLY A 171 3.48 7.52 6.37
C GLY A 171 4.95 7.93 6.42
N LYS A 172 5.78 7.16 7.13
CA LYS A 172 7.24 7.38 7.17
C LYS A 172 7.86 7.20 5.78
N ASP A 173 7.44 6.16 5.05
CA ASP A 173 7.90 5.91 3.68
C ASP A 173 7.45 7.01 2.72
N PHE A 174 6.18 7.46 2.82
CA PHE A 174 5.64 8.57 2.04
C PHE A 174 6.45 9.86 2.24
N LEU A 175 6.76 10.24 3.49
CA LEU A 175 7.57 11.44 3.75
C LEU A 175 8.99 11.33 3.17
N LYS A 176 9.61 10.15 3.23
CA LYS A 176 10.91 9.90 2.58
C LYS A 176 10.80 10.00 1.06
N TYR A 177 9.72 9.49 0.47
CA TYR A 177 9.45 9.61 -0.95
C TYR A 177 9.30 11.07 -1.40
N LEU A 178 8.61 11.92 -0.62
CA LEU A 178 8.51 13.34 -0.92
C LEU A 178 9.88 14.02 -0.92
N ALA A 179 10.71 13.75 0.10
CA ALA A 179 12.07 14.27 0.17
C ALA A 179 12.93 13.79 -1.01
N HIS A 180 12.82 12.51 -1.38
CA HIS A 180 13.55 11.93 -2.51
C HIS A 180 13.16 12.56 -3.86
N THR A 181 11.89 12.90 -4.04
CA THR A 181 11.36 13.49 -5.29
C THR A 181 11.40 15.02 -5.31
N GLY A 182 11.96 15.66 -4.29
CA GLY A 182 12.07 17.12 -4.20
C GLY A 182 10.75 17.85 -3.97
N ARG A 183 9.74 17.17 -3.41
CA ARG A 183 8.43 17.76 -3.09
C ARG A 183 8.44 18.32 -1.67
N ASP A 184 8.25 19.63 -1.56
CA ASP A 184 8.19 20.31 -0.27
C ASP A 184 6.76 20.33 0.31
N ILE A 185 6.63 19.85 1.54
CA ILE A 185 5.40 19.88 2.33
C ILE A 185 4.86 21.29 2.55
N SER A 186 5.73 22.30 2.59
CA SER A 186 5.38 23.68 2.95
C SER A 186 4.67 24.45 1.83
N VAL A 187 4.85 24.00 0.58
CA VAL A 187 4.35 24.68 -0.62
C VAL A 187 2.92 24.24 -0.96
N LYS A 188 2.43 23.15 -0.37
CA LYS A 188 1.12 22.59 -0.69
C LYS A 188 -0.02 23.40 -0.05
N LEU A 189 -0.90 23.94 -0.89
CA LEU A 189 -2.13 24.62 -0.47
C LEU A 189 -3.24 23.60 -0.09
N ASN A 190 -4.25 24.08 0.64
CA ASN A 190 -5.44 23.32 1.00
C ASN A 190 -6.54 23.44 -0.06
#